data_AF-A0A9D8F8I3-F1
#
_entry.id   AF-A0A9D8F8I3-F1
#
_cell.length_a   1.000
_cell.length_b   1.000
_cell.length_c   1.000
_cell.angle_alpha   90.00
_cell.angle_beta   90.00
_cell.angle_gamma   90.00
#
_symmetry.space_group_name_H-M   'P 1'
#
loop_
_entity.id
_entity.type
_entity.pdbx_description
1 polymer ?
#
loop_
_entity_poly.entity_id
_entity_poly.type
_entity_poly.pdbx_seq_one_letter_code
_entity_poly.pdbx_strand_id
1 'polypeptide(L)'
;MSNSELAWLVAGNTFYFASAFILAFTLKDNRAFCKYLCPITVILKFTSRFSFLKIEGDKEKCTQCGNCVKACLMDINITEYVNNGERVLSTECIYCLTCTTVCPEGILNDTFKMDIGGKEHIQRR
;
A
#
# COMPACT_ATOMS: atom_id res chain seq x y z
N MET A 1 10.85 26.64 26.91
CA MET A 1 9.52 26.16 26.48
C MET A 1 8.49 26.75 27.40
N SER A 2 7.59 27.58 26.88
CA SER A 2 6.49 28.10 27.69
C SER A 2 5.47 26.99 28.00
N ASN A 3 4.69 27.14 29.07
CA ASN A 3 3.62 26.19 29.40
C ASN A 3 2.58 26.04 28.28
N SER A 4 2.38 27.07 27.45
CA SER A 4 1.47 27.01 26.31
C SER A 4 2.02 26.16 25.16
N GLU A 5 3.33 26.24 24.87
CA GLU A 5 3.96 25.37 23.86
C GLU A 5 3.91 23.90 24.27
N LEU A 6 4.16 23.62 25.55
CA LEU A 6 4.05 22.27 26.09
C LEU A 6 2.62 21.72 25.98
N ALA A 7 1.62 22.55 26.27
CA ALA A 7 0.21 22.16 26.17
C ALA A 7 -0.21 21.82 24.72
N TRP A 8 0.19 22.63 23.75
CA TRP A 8 -0.08 22.36 22.33
C TRP A 8 0.60 21.08 21.83
N LEU A 9 1.86 20.85 22.24
CA LEU A 9 2.60 19.65 21.87
C LEU A 9 1.97 18.38 22.46
N VAL A 10 1.56 18.42 23.72
CA VAL A 10 0.89 17.29 24.38
C VAL A 10 -0.48 17.04 23.74
N ALA A 11 -1.30 18.07 23.59
CA ALA A 11 -2.63 17.93 22.98
C ALA A 11 -2.56 17.36 21.55
N GLY A 12 -1.63 17.86 20.73
CA GLY A 12 -1.43 17.36 19.36
C GLY A 12 -1.01 15.90 19.30
N ASN A 13 -0.04 15.49 20.14
CA ASN A 13 0.40 14.09 20.19
C ASN A 13 -0.71 13.17 20.73
N THR A 14 -1.42 13.58 21.78
CA THR A 14 -2.54 12.80 22.32
C THR A 14 -3.62 12.58 21.25
N PHE A 15 -3.99 13.63 20.51
CA PHE A 15 -4.94 13.50 19.41
C PHE A 15 -4.44 12.56 18.30
N TYR A 16 -3.16 12.70 17.91
CA TYR A 16 -2.53 11.85 16.91
C TYR A 16 -2.58 10.37 17.31
N PHE A 17 -2.12 10.02 18.51
CA PHE A 17 -2.14 8.62 18.97
C PHE A 17 -3.56 8.09 19.19
N ALA A 18 -4.47 8.91 19.73
CA ALA A 18 -5.86 8.51 19.91
C ALA A 18 -6.52 8.16 18.56
N SER A 19 -6.29 8.98 17.52
CA SER A 19 -6.82 8.73 16.18
C SER A 19 -6.29 7.42 15.57
N ALA A 20 -5.02 7.09 15.79
CA ALA A 20 -4.44 5.82 15.36
C ALA A 20 -5.09 4.61 16.02
N PHE A 21 -5.28 4.67 17.35
CA PHE A 21 -5.95 3.61 18.10
C PHE A 21 -7.39 3.41 17.63
N ILE A 22 -8.17 4.48 17.50
CA ILE A 22 -9.58 4.42 17.07
C ILE A 22 -9.69 3.79 15.67
N LEU A 23 -8.85 4.21 14.72
CA LEU A 23 -8.86 3.68 13.36
C LEU A 23 -8.48 2.19 13.32
N ALA A 24 -7.46 1.78 14.07
CA ALA A 24 -7.03 0.38 14.12
C ALA A 24 -8.13 -0.54 14.66
N PHE A 25 -8.82 -0.14 15.73
CA PHE A 25 -9.91 -0.93 16.30
C PHE A 25 -11.15 -0.96 15.40
N THR A 26 -11.50 0.17 14.77
CA THR A 26 -12.70 0.27 13.92
C THR A 26 -12.55 -0.56 12.65
N LEU A 27 -11.39 -0.47 12.00
CA LEU A 27 -11.15 -1.08 10.69
C LEU A 27 -10.53 -2.49 10.78
N LYS A 28 -10.20 -2.95 11.99
CA LYS A 28 -9.51 -4.24 12.25
C LYS A 28 -8.26 -4.43 11.40
N ASP A 29 -7.60 -3.33 11.05
CA ASP A 29 -6.42 -3.30 10.22
C ASP A 29 -5.31 -2.53 10.94
N ASN A 30 -4.18 -3.21 11.13
CA ASN A 30 -2.99 -2.65 11.76
C ASN A 30 -2.36 -1.50 10.95
N ARG A 31 -2.75 -1.32 9.69
CA ARG A 31 -2.28 -0.23 8.82
C ARG A 31 -3.34 0.82 8.49
N ALA A 32 -4.49 0.80 9.16
CA ALA A 32 -5.57 1.76 8.95
C ALA A 32 -5.10 3.22 9.10
N PHE A 33 -4.33 3.53 10.16
CA PHE A 33 -3.78 4.87 10.35
C PHE A 33 -2.91 5.31 9.16
N CYS A 34 -2.03 4.42 8.68
CA CYS A 34 -1.17 4.70 7.55
C CYS A 34 -1.98 4.96 6.28
N LYS A 35 -3.00 4.15 6.00
CA LYS A 35 -3.84 4.26 4.79
C LYS A 35 -4.65 5.55 4.74
N TYR A 36 -5.18 6.02 5.88
CA TYR A 36 -6.20 7.07 5.91
C TYR A 36 -5.74 8.40 6.51
N LEU A 37 -4.83 8.40 7.49
CA LEU A 37 -4.54 9.60 8.29
C LEU A 37 -3.07 10.03 8.29
N CYS A 38 -2.15 9.11 8.01
CA CYS A 38 -0.72 9.42 8.06
C CYS A 38 -0.35 10.47 6.99
N PRO A 39 0.20 11.64 7.37
CA PRO A 39 0.51 12.70 6.41
C PRO A 39 1.62 12.29 5.42
N ILE A 40 2.48 11.34 5.81
CA ILE A 40 3.56 10.82 4.97
C ILE A 40 3.01 10.10 3.72
N THR A 41 1.82 9.50 3.79
CA THR A 41 1.29 8.77 2.63
C THR A 41 0.92 9.67 1.47
N VAL A 42 0.62 10.94 1.70
CA VAL A 42 0.39 11.90 0.61
C VAL A 42 1.65 12.04 -0.25
N ILE A 43 2.81 12.18 0.39
CA ILE A 43 4.10 12.28 -0.30
C ILE A 43 4.44 10.96 -0.97
N LEU A 44 4.22 9.84 -0.27
CA LEU A 44 4.54 8.51 -0.80
C LEU A 44 3.69 8.15 -2.02
N LYS A 45 2.40 8.49 -2.03
CA LYS A 45 1.54 8.27 -3.21
C LYS A 45 2.03 9.06 -4.42
N PHE A 46 2.46 10.30 -4.19
CA PHE A 46 3.01 11.13 -5.26
C PHE A 46 4.28 10.52 -5.85
N THR A 47 5.24 10.14 -5.02
CA THR A 47 6.50 9.55 -5.49
C THR A 47 6.31 8.15 -6.07
N SER A 48 5.42 7.33 -5.48
CA SER A 48 5.09 5.99 -5.97
C SER A 48 4.48 6.02 -7.38
N ARG A 49 3.76 7.09 -7.73
CA ARG A 49 3.19 7.23 -9.08
C ARG A 49 4.28 7.31 -10.16
N PHE A 50 5.42 7.93 -9.84
CA PHE A 50 6.56 8.10 -10.74
C PHE A 50 7.68 7.07 -10.52
N SER A 51 7.45 6.03 -9.73
CA SER A 51 8.46 4.99 -9.48
C SER A 51 8.79 4.20 -10.76
N PHE A 52 10.08 4.00 -11.02
CA PHE A 52 10.57 3.11 -12.09
C PHE A 52 10.48 1.62 -11.71
N LEU A 53 10.69 1.33 -10.42
CA LEU A 53 10.65 -0.01 -9.86
C LEU A 53 9.21 -0.36 -9.50
N LYS A 54 8.65 -1.34 -10.22
CA LYS A 54 7.33 -1.91 -9.93
C LYS A 54 7.31 -3.40 -10.23
N ILE A 55 6.37 -4.10 -9.62
CA ILE A 55 6.18 -5.53 -9.75
C ILE A 55 5.34 -5.80 -11.00
N GLU A 56 5.78 -6.72 -11.84
CA GLU A 56 5.08 -7.18 -13.04
C GLU A 56 4.90 -8.70 -12.95
N GLY A 57 3.77 -9.21 -13.44
CA GLY A 57 3.48 -10.64 -13.43
C GLY A 57 3.18 -11.16 -14.83
N ASP A 58 3.59 -12.40 -15.08
CA ASP A 58 3.26 -13.10 -16.31
C ASP A 58 1.80 -13.58 -16.28
N LYS A 59 0.97 -13.03 -17.18
CA LYS A 59 -0.45 -13.37 -17.29
C LYS A 59 -0.68 -14.83 -17.68
N GLU A 60 0.15 -15.38 -18.56
CA GLU A 60 -0.06 -16.72 -19.11
C GLU A 60 0.18 -17.82 -18.08
N LYS A 61 1.05 -17.54 -17.11
CA LYS A 61 1.40 -18.46 -16.02
C LYS A 61 0.61 -18.22 -14.74
N CYS A 62 -0.24 -17.20 -14.69
CA CYS A 62 -1.01 -16.87 -13.50
C CYS A 62 -2.21 -17.81 -13.31
N THR A 63 -2.23 -18.55 -12.19
CA THR A 63 -3.34 -19.43 -11.82
C THR A 63 -4.47 -18.73 -11.06
N GLN A 64 -4.38 -17.41 -10.87
CA GLN A 64 -5.38 -16.59 -10.16
C GLN A 64 -5.71 -17.08 -8.73
N CYS A 65 -4.76 -17.74 -8.05
CA CYS A 65 -4.97 -18.29 -6.71
C CYS A 65 -5.30 -17.25 -5.62
N GLY A 66 -4.99 -15.97 -5.85
CA GLY A 66 -5.31 -14.86 -4.93
C GLY A 66 -4.43 -14.76 -3.67
N ASN A 67 -3.39 -15.59 -3.54
CA ASN A 67 -2.48 -15.57 -2.39
C ASN A 67 -1.74 -14.22 -2.23
N CYS A 68 -1.31 -13.63 -3.36
CA CYS A 68 -0.66 -12.33 -3.37
C CYS A 68 -1.57 -11.21 -2.84
N VAL A 69 -2.86 -11.24 -3.19
CA VAL A 69 -3.86 -10.27 -2.73
C VAL A 69 -4.13 -10.43 -1.23
N LYS A 70 -4.29 -11.67 -0.74
CA LYS A 70 -4.50 -11.94 0.69
C LYS A 70 -3.32 -11.48 1.55
N ALA A 71 -2.09 -11.67 1.06
CA ALA A 71 -0.87 -11.27 1.75
C ALA A 71 -0.57 -9.76 1.66
N CYS A 72 -1.20 -9.03 0.73
CA CYS A 72 -0.96 -7.61 0.57
C CYS A 72 -1.52 -6.82 1.75
N LEU A 73 -0.62 -6.19 2.51
CA LEU A 73 -0.97 -5.36 3.67
C LEU A 73 -1.67 -4.04 3.28
N MET A 74 -1.59 -3.67 2.00
CA MET A 74 -2.17 -2.46 1.44
C MET A 74 -3.47 -2.74 0.65
N ASP A 75 -3.97 -3.98 0.71
CA ASP A 75 -5.19 -4.45 0.02
C ASP A 75 -5.19 -4.22 -1.50
N ILE A 76 -4.02 -4.34 -2.14
CA ILE A 76 -3.88 -4.15 -3.59
C ILE A 76 -4.32 -5.43 -4.31
N ASN A 77 -5.19 -5.29 -5.31
CA ASN A 77 -5.64 -6.40 -6.14
C ASN A 77 -4.62 -6.72 -7.25
N ILE A 78 -3.54 -7.40 -6.86
CA ILE A 78 -2.43 -7.78 -7.75
C ILE A 78 -2.90 -8.71 -8.87
N THR A 79 -3.84 -9.61 -8.61
CA THR A 79 -4.35 -10.53 -9.63
C THR A 79 -5.02 -9.80 -10.79
N GLU A 80 -5.71 -8.69 -10.51
CA GLU A 80 -6.35 -7.87 -11.54
C GLU A 80 -5.32 -7.14 -12.41
N TYR A 81 -4.26 -6.58 -11.82
CA TYR A 81 -3.14 -6.01 -12.59
C TYR A 81 -2.52 -7.04 -13.55
N VAL A 82 -2.20 -8.24 -13.04
CA VAL A 82 -1.61 -9.32 -13.86
C VAL A 82 -2.57 -9.75 -14.98
N ASN A 83 -3.87 -9.86 -14.70
CA ASN A 83 -4.87 -10.21 -15.71
C ASN A 83 -4.99 -9.16 -16.82
N ASN A 84 -4.80 -7.89 -16.48
CA ASN A 84 -4.80 -6.79 -17.44
C ASN A 84 -3.47 -6.68 -18.22
N GLY A 85 -2.46 -7.48 -17.87
CA GLY A 85 -1.11 -7.35 -18.43
C GLY A 85 -0.43 -6.05 -17.98
N GLU A 86 -0.88 -5.49 -16.85
CA GLU A 86 -0.37 -4.27 -16.27
C GLU A 86 0.61 -4.59 -15.13
N ARG A 87 1.59 -3.71 -14.94
CA ARG A 87 2.39 -3.73 -13.72
C ARG A 87 1.50 -3.36 -12.53
N VAL A 88 1.96 -3.61 -11.31
CA VAL A 88 1.27 -3.13 -10.11
C VAL A 88 1.44 -1.61 -10.02
N LEU A 89 0.52 -0.86 -10.63
CA LEU A 89 0.56 0.60 -10.75
C LEU A 89 0.01 1.34 -9.52
N SER A 90 -0.44 0.62 -8.50
CA SER A 90 -1.05 1.21 -7.31
C SER A 90 -0.06 2.09 -6.55
N THR A 91 -0.47 3.32 -6.25
CA THR A 91 0.28 4.31 -5.47
C THR A 91 0.33 4.00 -3.98
N GLU A 92 -0.49 3.05 -3.51
CA GLU A 92 -0.43 2.50 -2.15
C GLU A 92 0.66 1.43 -2.00
N CYS A 93 1.29 1.00 -3.09
CA CYS A 93 2.30 -0.05 -3.05
C CYS A 93 3.56 0.44 -2.33
N ILE A 94 3.82 -0.12 -1.15
CA ILE A 94 5.02 0.17 -0.35
C ILE A 94 6.24 -0.67 -0.75
N TYR A 95 6.15 -1.42 -1.85
CA TYR A 95 7.24 -2.26 -2.36
C TYR A 95 7.84 -3.22 -1.32
N CYS A 96 6.99 -3.86 -0.50
CA CYS A 96 7.46 -4.80 0.54
C CYS A 96 7.81 -6.20 0.04
N LEU A 97 7.59 -6.46 -1.26
CA LEU A 97 7.88 -7.73 -1.96
C LEU A 97 7.20 -8.99 -1.39
N THR A 98 6.29 -8.85 -0.42
CA THR A 98 5.60 -10.01 0.17
C THR A 98 4.77 -10.78 -0.87
N CYS A 99 4.26 -10.11 -1.90
CA CYS A 99 3.51 -10.78 -2.95
C CYS A 99 4.39 -11.71 -3.82
N THR A 100 5.66 -11.35 -4.06
CA THR A 100 6.57 -12.20 -4.85
C THR A 100 6.96 -13.43 -4.06
N THR A 101 7.14 -13.31 -2.73
CA THR A 101 7.52 -14.43 -1.86
C THR A 101 6.41 -15.45 -1.64
N VAL A 102 5.14 -15.03 -1.60
CA VAL A 102 3.99 -15.94 -1.38
C VAL A 102 3.43 -16.54 -2.67
N CYS A 103 3.91 -16.10 -3.84
CA CYS A 103 3.40 -16.57 -5.12
C CYS A 103 3.87 -18.02 -5.34
N PRO A 104 2.96 -19.01 -5.43
CA PRO A 104 3.38 -20.41 -5.59
C PRO A 104 4.05 -20.66 -6.94
N GLU A 105 3.64 -19.92 -7.98
CA GLU A 105 4.17 -20.05 -9.34
C GLU A 105 5.44 -19.20 -9.56
N GLY A 106 5.81 -18.32 -8.63
CA GLY A 106 6.99 -17.45 -8.78
C GLY A 106 6.94 -16.51 -9.99
N ILE A 107 5.75 -16.16 -10.48
CA ILE A 107 5.57 -15.38 -11.73
C ILE A 107 5.76 -13.87 -11.56
N LEU A 108 5.79 -13.38 -10.31
CA LEU A 108 5.88 -11.96 -10.00
C LEU A 108 7.34 -11.54 -9.89
N ASN A 109 7.77 -10.62 -10.73
CA ASN A 109 9.15 -10.14 -10.80
C ASN A 109 9.21 -8.61 -10.66
N ASP A 110 10.32 -8.10 -10.16
CA ASP A 110 10.63 -6.68 -10.21
C ASP A 110 11.06 -6.26 -11.60
N THR A 111 10.51 -5.15 -12.07
CA THR A 111 10.81 -4.60 -13.40
C THR A 111 11.13 -3.12 -13.30
N PHE A 112 12.06 -2.69 -14.15
CA PHE A 112 12.47 -1.30 -14.26
C PHE A 112 11.93 -0.71 -15.57
N LYS A 113 10.82 0.02 -15.48
CA LYS A 113 10.18 0.71 -16.61
C LYS A 113 9.56 2.01 -16.10
N MET A 114 9.39 3.00 -16.98
CA MET A 114 8.69 4.24 -16.62
C MET A 114 7.21 4.11 -17.01
N ASP A 115 6.29 4.17 -16.05
CA ASP A 115 4.86 4.29 -16.35
C ASP A 115 4.35 5.67 -15.95
N ILE A 116 3.47 6.23 -16.78
CA ILE A 116 2.81 7.50 -16.50
C ILE A 116 1.47 7.19 -15.82
N GLY A 117 1.54 6.79 -14.55
CA GLY A 117 0.38 6.47 -13.73
C GLY A 117 -0.43 5.25 -14.20
N GLY A 118 -1.49 4.94 -13.47
CA GLY A 118 -2.39 3.82 -13.75
C GLY A 118 -3.69 3.92 -12.98
N LYS A 119 -4.58 2.95 -13.20
CA LYS A 119 -5.76 2.76 -12.38
C LYS A 119 -5.36 2.12 -11.04
N GLU A 120 -6.04 2.53 -9.98
CA GLU A 120 -5.90 1.94 -8.65
C GLU A 120 -6.86 0.76 -8.52
N HIS A 121 -6.32 -0.45 -8.40
CA HIS A 121 -7.09 -1.66 -8.14
C HIS A 121 -6.87 -2.04 -6.67
N ILE A 122 -7.76 -1.56 -5.80
CA ILE A 122 -7.74 -1.81 -4.36
C ILE A 122 -8.96 -2.68 -4.01
N GLN A 123 -8.71 -3.78 -3.30
CA GLN A 123 -9.76 -4.59 -2.71
C GLN A 123 -10.23 -3.92 -1.41
N ARG A 124 -11.49 -3.48 -1.33
CA ARG A 124 -12.07 -3.13 -0.03
C ARG A 124 -12.44 -4.41 0.71
N ARG A 125 -11.83 -4.62 1.88
CA ARG A 125 -12.28 -5.61 2.88
C ARG A 125 -13.37 -5.04 3.76
#